data_AF-A0AAC9J6Q3-F1
#
_entry.id   AF-A0AAC9J6Q3-F1
#
_cell.length_a   1.000
_cell.length_b   1.000
_cell.length_c   1.000
_cell.angle_alpha   90.00
_cell.angle_beta   90.00
_cell.angle_gamma   90.00
#
_symmetry.space_group_name_H-M   'P 1'
#
loop_
_entity.id
_entity.type
_entity.pdbx_description
1 polymer ?
#
loop_
_entity_poly.entity_id
_entity_poly.type
_entity_poly.pdbx_seq_one_letter_code
_entity_poly.pdbx_strand_id
1 'polypeptide(L)'
;MYLNSFAKQTKHLTQMKYYISESNWSTILTFLKSQKGLHTKDTKKLRVFIEAVFYILKTGAQWGYLHEDYGNSRTIHKRYKYWADKGIWSNLMSYISVNSSWLIYYL
;
A
#
# COMPACT_ATOMS: atom_id res chain seq x y z
N MET A 1 32.34 21.99 3.72
CA MET A 1 32.73 20.72 3.06
C MET A 1 31.73 19.64 3.44
N TYR A 2 30.79 19.37 2.52
CA TYR A 2 29.86 18.24 2.36
C TYR A 2 28.88 17.79 3.47
N LEU A 3 27.95 18.66 3.89
CA LEU A 3 26.64 18.21 4.41
C LEU A 3 25.50 19.14 3.97
N ASN A 4 25.42 19.51 2.68
CA ASN A 4 24.29 20.30 2.15
C ASN A 4 23.95 19.95 0.68
N SER A 5 24.22 18.72 0.23
CA SER A 5 24.05 18.33 -1.19
C SER A 5 23.00 17.25 -1.47
N PHE A 6 22.32 16.70 -0.46
CA PHE A 6 21.24 15.72 -0.68
C PHE A 6 19.85 16.34 -0.74
N ALA A 7 19.63 17.49 -0.09
CA ALA A 7 18.30 18.10 0.02
C ALA A 7 17.87 18.94 -1.20
N LYS A 8 18.76 19.15 -2.19
CA LYS A 8 18.48 19.99 -3.37
C LYS A 8 18.28 19.18 -4.66
N GLN A 9 18.42 17.85 -4.59
CA GLN A 9 18.30 16.91 -5.71
C GLN A 9 17.02 16.06 -5.63
N THR A 10 15.93 16.56 -5.05
CA THR A 10 14.66 15.80 -4.96
C THR A 10 13.48 16.54 -5.61
N LYS A 11 13.72 17.59 -6.41
CA LYS A 11 12.65 18.26 -7.18
C LYS A 11 12.34 17.61 -8.53
N HIS A 12 12.99 16.49 -8.88
CA HIS A 12 12.83 15.83 -10.19
C HIS A 12 12.80 14.30 -10.12
N LEU A 13 12.33 13.70 -9.03
CA LEU A 13 12.11 12.24 -8.97
C LEU A 13 10.60 12.00 -8.90
N THR A 14 9.96 11.92 -10.06
CA THR A 14 9.41 10.69 -10.64
C THR A 14 7.96 10.45 -10.23
N GLN A 15 7.07 10.47 -11.23
CA GLN A 15 5.70 9.96 -11.16
C GLN A 15 5.65 8.73 -10.23
N MET A 16 4.79 8.77 -9.21
CA MET A 16 4.51 7.64 -8.33
C MET A 16 4.40 6.35 -9.13
N LYS A 17 5.40 5.48 -8.99
CA LYS A 17 5.42 4.20 -9.69
C LYS A 17 4.51 3.24 -8.95
N TYR A 18 3.35 2.96 -9.52
CA TYR A 18 2.48 1.90 -9.03
C TYR A 18 3.16 0.54 -9.22
N TYR A 19 3.36 -0.18 -8.13
CA TYR A 19 3.91 -1.53 -8.15
C TYR A 19 2.82 -2.59 -8.32
N ILE A 20 1.58 -2.26 -7.97
CA ILE A 20 0.43 -3.15 -8.09
C ILE A 20 -0.22 -2.92 -9.47
N SER A 21 -0.36 -4.00 -10.25
CA SER A 21 -1.05 -3.96 -11.54
C SER A 21 -2.52 -3.57 -11.36
N GLU A 22 -3.15 -3.01 -12.41
CA GLU A 22 -4.57 -2.63 -12.35
C GLU A 22 -5.49 -3.82 -12.03
N SER A 23 -5.18 -5.02 -12.54
CA SER A 23 -5.93 -6.24 -12.26
C SER A 23 -5.89 -6.59 -10.77
N ASN A 24 -4.71 -6.63 -10.18
CA ASN A 24 -4.52 -6.93 -8.76
C ASN A 24 -5.13 -5.84 -7.88
N TRP A 25 -4.98 -4.58 -8.30
CA TRP A 25 -5.60 -3.45 -7.62
C TRP A 25 -7.14 -3.56 -7.61
N SER A 26 -7.76 -3.98 -8.71
CA SER A 26 -9.21 -4.20 -8.78
C SER A 26 -9.67 -5.26 -7.77
N THR A 27 -8.96 -6.37 -7.66
CA THR A 27 -9.23 -7.44 -6.69
C THR A 27 -9.11 -6.92 -5.25
N ILE A 28 -8.04 -6.21 -4.94
CA ILE A 28 -7.82 -5.59 -3.62
C ILE A 28 -8.94 -4.59 -3.31
N LEU A 29 -9.28 -3.72 -4.26
CA LEU A 29 -10.32 -2.71 -4.08
C LEU A 29 -11.69 -3.33 -3.83
N THR A 30 -12.00 -4.43 -4.51
CA THR A 30 -13.25 -5.20 -4.33
C THR A 30 -13.36 -5.72 -2.90
N PHE A 31 -12.29 -6.34 -2.39
CA PHE A 31 -12.23 -6.76 -0.99
C PHE A 31 -12.36 -5.57 -0.03
N LEU A 32 -11.62 -4.49 -0.25
CA LEU A 32 -11.64 -3.35 0.67
C LEU A 32 -13.01 -2.66 0.73
N LYS A 33 -13.76 -2.64 -0.38
CA LYS A 33 -15.14 -2.14 -0.42
C LYS A 33 -16.13 -3.05 0.30
N SER A 34 -15.86 -4.35 0.43
CA SER A 34 -16.74 -5.26 1.17
C SER A 34 -16.57 -5.17 2.69
N GLN A 35 -15.46 -4.59 3.17
CA GLN A 35 -15.21 -4.41 4.60
C GLN A 35 -16.03 -3.25 5.17
N LYS A 36 -16.91 -3.56 6.14
CA LYS A 36 -17.70 -2.55 6.85
C LYS A 36 -16.80 -1.68 7.72
N GLY A 37 -17.07 -0.37 7.74
CA GLY A 37 -16.36 0.59 8.61
C GLY A 37 -14.99 1.06 8.08
N LEU A 38 -14.58 0.65 6.87
CA LEU A 38 -13.39 1.20 6.23
C LEU A 38 -13.70 2.45 5.41
N HIS A 39 -12.87 3.48 5.56
CA HIS A 39 -12.90 4.67 4.72
C HIS A 39 -12.33 4.34 3.33
N THR A 40 -13.21 3.87 2.44
CA THR A 40 -12.90 3.46 1.06
C THR A 40 -13.49 4.38 -0.01
N LYS A 41 -14.13 5.50 0.39
CA LYS A 41 -14.77 6.45 -0.52
C LYS A 41 -13.79 7.07 -1.54
N ASP A 42 -12.57 7.38 -1.09
CA ASP A 42 -11.52 7.93 -1.95
C ASP A 42 -10.59 6.80 -2.40
N THR A 43 -10.88 6.23 -3.57
CA THR A 43 -10.13 5.09 -4.13
C THR A 43 -8.71 5.46 -4.52
N LYS A 44 -8.45 6.72 -4.90
CA LYS A 44 -7.11 7.21 -5.24
C LYS A 44 -6.23 7.26 -4.00
N LYS A 45 -6.70 7.88 -2.91
CA LYS A 45 -5.96 7.91 -1.65
C LYS A 45 -5.78 6.51 -1.05
N LEU A 46 -6.76 5.63 -1.23
CA LEU A 46 -6.65 4.24 -0.81
C LEU A 46 -5.54 3.51 -1.59
N ARG A 47 -5.45 3.73 -2.90
CA ARG A 47 -4.37 3.17 -3.74
C ARG A 47 -3.01 3.64 -3.29
N VAL A 48 -2.83 4.95 -3.11
CA VAL A 48 -1.56 5.53 -2.63
C VAL A 48 -1.14 4.91 -1.29
N PHE A 49 -2.09 4.73 -0.37
CA PHE A 49 -1.81 4.09 0.92
C PHE A 49 -1.34 2.63 0.75
N ILE A 50 -2.03 1.83 -0.07
CA ILE A 50 -1.68 0.41 -0.27
C ILE A 50 -0.33 0.29 -0.97
N GLU A 51 -0.05 1.13 -1.95
CA GLU A 51 1.23 1.18 -2.66
C GLU A 51 2.38 1.59 -1.73
N ALA A 52 2.13 2.53 -0.80
CA ALA A 52 3.10 2.91 0.22
C ALA A 52 3.46 1.74 1.14
N VAL A 53 2.45 1.01 1.61
CA VAL A 53 2.65 -0.20 2.42
C VAL A 53 3.40 -1.25 1.62
N PHE A 54 3.02 -1.47 0.36
CA PHE A 54 3.67 -2.45 -0.52
C PHE A 54 5.14 -2.11 -0.76
N TYR A 55 5.48 -0.82 -0.97
CA TYR A 55 6.86 -0.36 -1.09
C TYR A 55 7.69 -0.70 0.15
N ILE A 56 7.16 -0.41 1.34
CA ILE A 56 7.84 -0.72 2.62
C ILE A 56 8.05 -2.23 2.76
N LEU A 57 7.03 -3.05 2.49
CA LEU A 57 7.13 -4.51 2.57
C LEU A 57 8.13 -5.08 1.55
N LYS A 58 8.18 -4.50 0.34
CA LYS A 58 9.08 -4.95 -0.72
C LYS A 58 10.54 -4.57 -0.46
N THR A 59 10.79 -3.41 0.12
CA THR A 59 12.14 -2.87 0.29
C THR A 59 12.72 -3.12 1.69
N GLY A 60 11.87 -3.40 2.68
CA GLY A 60 12.26 -3.46 4.09
C GLY A 60 12.64 -2.09 4.67
N ALA A 61 12.38 -1.00 3.95
CA ALA A 61 12.70 0.35 4.42
C ALA A 61 11.92 0.68 5.71
N GLN A 62 12.53 1.46 6.60
CA GLN A 62 11.80 1.94 7.77
C GLN A 62 10.75 2.96 7.33
N TRP A 63 9.63 3.03 8.04
CA TRP A 63 8.53 3.96 7.75
C TRP A 63 8.99 5.43 7.63
N GLY A 64 10.00 5.84 8.40
CA GLY A 64 10.55 7.20 8.34
C GLY A 64 11.21 7.58 7.01
N TYR A 65 11.64 6.59 6.21
CA TYR A 65 12.28 6.80 4.90
C TYR A 65 11.32 6.64 3.72
N LEU A 66 10.01 6.51 3.98
CA LEU A 66 9.01 6.47 2.91
C LEU A 66 9.06 7.78 2.10
N HIS A 67 9.03 7.65 0.77
CA HIS A 67 9.07 8.80 -0.13
C HIS A 67 7.88 9.75 0.11
N GLU A 68 8.12 11.05 0.03
CA GLU A 68 7.12 12.08 0.33
C GLU A 68 5.91 12.05 -0.62
N ASP A 69 6.08 11.51 -1.84
CA ASP A 69 4.99 11.35 -2.81
C ASP A 69 3.84 10.44 -2.31
N TYR A 70 4.13 9.50 -1.41
CA TYR A 70 3.11 8.66 -0.80
C TYR A 70 2.30 9.42 0.26
N GLY A 71 2.81 10.55 0.72
CA GLY A 71 2.25 11.37 1.79
C GLY A 71 2.94 11.13 3.14
N ASN A 72 2.26 11.54 4.21
CA ASN A 72 2.85 11.53 5.55
C ASN A 72 3.06 10.11 6.09
N SER A 73 4.33 9.71 6.26
CA SER A 73 4.73 8.39 6.74
C SER A 73 4.14 8.00 8.09
N ARG A 74 4.03 8.95 9.03
CA ARG A 74 3.43 8.69 10.36
C ARG A 74 1.95 8.37 10.25
N THR A 75 1.21 9.07 9.39
CA THR A 75 -0.22 8.81 9.14
C THR A 75 -0.42 7.46 8.47
N ILE A 76 0.42 7.12 7.49
CA ILE A 76 0.40 5.84 6.80
C ILE A 76 0.67 4.69 7.78
N HIS A 77 1.74 4.82 8.59
CA HIS A 77 2.09 3.80 9.59
C HIS A 77 0.97 3.61 10.63
N LYS A 78 0.37 4.70 11.13
CA LYS A 78 -0.79 4.62 12.05
C LYS A 78 -1.95 3.85 11.42
N ARG A 79 -2.28 4.14 10.15
CA ARG A 79 -3.35 3.45 9.42
C ARG A 79 -3.01 1.98 9.18
N TYR A 80 -1.76 1.67 8.82
CA TYR A 80 -1.26 0.31 8.67
C TYR A 80 -1.43 -0.49 9.97
N LYS A 81 -1.01 0.08 11.10
CA LYS A 81 -1.16 -0.55 12.42
C LYS A 81 -2.63 -0.77 12.76
N TYR A 82 -3.48 0.23 12.55
CA TYR A 82 -4.92 0.08 12.76
C TYR A 82 -5.52 -1.07 11.94
N TRP A 83 -5.09 -1.26 10.69
CA TRP A 83 -5.52 -2.41 9.87
C TRP A 83 -4.99 -3.74 10.36
N ALA A 84 -3.76 -3.77 10.90
CA ALA A 84 -3.19 -4.96 11.51
C ALA A 84 -3.97 -5.37 12.77
N ASP A 85 -4.24 -4.42 13.66
CA ASP A 85 -4.99 -4.64 14.89
C ASP A 85 -6.43 -5.12 14.62
N LYS A 86 -6.99 -4.77 13.46
CA LYS A 86 -8.33 -5.20 13.00
C LYS A 86 -8.32 -6.50 12.18
N GLY A 87 -7.17 -7.12 11.95
CA GLY A 87 -7.06 -8.34 11.13
C GLY A 87 -7.39 -8.12 9.65
N ILE A 88 -7.39 -6.88 9.16
CA ILE A 88 -7.73 -6.59 7.76
C ILE A 88 -6.66 -7.12 6.83
N TRP A 89 -5.38 -7.03 7.22
CA TRP A 89 -4.28 -7.56 6.40
C TRP A 89 -4.36 -9.07 6.25
N SER A 90 -4.62 -9.81 7.33
CA SER A 90 -4.78 -11.28 7.25
C SER A 90 -5.95 -11.66 6.34
N ASN A 91 -7.10 -10.99 6.50
CA ASN A 91 -8.27 -11.25 5.68
C ASN A 91 -8.03 -10.92 4.20
N LEU A 92 -7.31 -9.82 3.92
CA LEU A 92 -6.93 -9.45 2.56
C LEU A 92 -6.02 -10.52 1.93
N MET A 93 -5.02 -11.02 2.66
CA MET A 93 -4.12 -12.06 2.16
C MET A 93 -4.86 -13.37 1.86
N SER A 94 -5.76 -13.80 2.75
CA SER A 94 -6.61 -14.97 2.52
C SER A 94 -7.53 -14.79 1.31
N TYR A 95 -8.10 -13.60 1.12
CA TYR A 95 -8.95 -13.32 -0.05
C TYR A 95 -8.16 -13.38 -1.36
N ILE A 96 -6.94 -12.81 -1.39
CA ILE A 96 -6.09 -12.83 -2.58
C ILE A 96 -5.61 -14.26 -2.88
N SER A 97 -5.23 -15.05 -1.87
CA SER A 97 -4.75 -16.42 -2.10
C SER A 97 -5.80 -17.31 -2.77
N VAL A 98 -7.07 -17.12 -2.40
CA VAL A 98 -8.20 -17.83 -3.01
C VAL A 98 -8.42 -17.36 -4.45
N ASN A 99 -8.48 -16.04 -4.70
CA ASN A 99 -8.77 -15.50 -6.04
C ASN A 99 -7.59 -15.56 -7.03
N SER A 100 -6.37 -15.82 -6.56
CA SER A 100 -5.15 -15.87 -7.38
C SER A 100 -4.85 -17.25 -7.95
N SER A 101 -5.61 -18.30 -7.60
CA SER A 101 -5.22 -19.67 -7.90
C SER A 101 -6.33 -20.46 -8.62
N TRP A 102 -5.94 -21.08 -9.73
CA TRP A 102 -6.68 -22.07 -10.50
C TRP A 102 -7.02 -23.35 -9.69
N LEU A 103 -6.63 -23.42 -8.42
CA LEU A 103 -6.75 -24.58 -7.53
C LEU A 103 -8.14 -24.74 -6.88
N ILE A 104 -9.06 -23.78 -7.01
CA ILE A 104 -10.44 -23.96 -6.52
C ILE A 104 -11.28 -24.86 -7.46
N TYR A 105 -10.79 -25.16 -8.67
CA TYR A 105 -11.51 -26.00 -9.65
C TYR A 105 -11.18 -27.49 -9.57
N TYR A 106 -10.28 -27.91 -8.66
CA TYR A 106 -9.83 -29.31 -8.51
C TYR A 106 -10.11 -29.91 -7.11
N LEU A 107 -11.08 -29.35 -6.39
CA LEU A 107 -11.72 -29.95 -5.22
C LEU A 107 -13.23 -30.00 -5.46
#